data_AF-A0A7W6DWL6-F1
#
_entry.id   AF-A0A7W6DWL6-F1
#
_cell.length_a   1.000
_cell.length_b   1.000
_cell.length_c   1.000
_cell.angle_alpha   90.00
_cell.angle_beta   90.00
_cell.angle_gamma   90.00
#
_symmetry.space_group_name_H-M   'P 1'
#
loop_
_entity.id
_entity.type
_entity.pdbx_description
1 polymer ?
#
loop_
_entity_poly.entity_id
_entity_poly.type
_entity_poly.pdbx_seq_one_letter_code
_entity_poly.pdbx_strand_id
1 'polypeptide(L)' 'MTQQQLAERMKRPQSFVAKVEGGERRLDVVEFAEWTIALGVHYGDLLEPVLRSVGIEAADTTNRA' A
#
# COMPACT_ATOMS: atom_id res chain seq x y z
N MET A 1 10.77 -8.19 -3.45
CA MET A 1 9.71 -8.64 -4.38
C MET A 1 9.77 -7.79 -5.63
N THR A 2 9.58 -8.37 -6.82
CA THR A 2 9.53 -7.62 -8.09
C THR A 2 8.11 -7.16 -8.41
N GLN A 3 7.96 -6.20 -9.33
CA GLN A 3 6.64 -5.75 -9.80
C GLN A 3 5.81 -6.90 -10.41
N GLN A 4 6.45 -7.80 -11.15
CA GLN A 4 5.82 -8.99 -11.73
C GLN A 4 5.29 -9.93 -10.63
N GLN A 5 6.10 -10.21 -9.60
CA GLN A 5 5.70 -11.07 -8.48
C GLN A 5 4.53 -10.48 -7.69
N LEU A 6 4.52 -9.16 -7.47
CA LEU A 6 3.42 -8.47 -6.81
C LEU A 6 2.14 -8.52 -7.66
N ALA A 7 2.26 -8.28 -8.96
CA ALA A 7 1.13 -8.33 -9.89
C ALA A 7 0.49 -9.73 -9.94
N GLU A 8 1.31 -10.78 -9.93
CA GLU A 8 0.86 -12.18 -9.84
C GLU A 8 0.07 -12.44 -8.55
N ARG A 9 0.58 -11.98 -7.40
CA ARG A 9 -0.12 -12.10 -6.11
C ARG A 9 -1.46 -11.37 -6.11
N MET A 10 -1.51 -10.20 -6.73
CA MET A 10 -2.72 -9.37 -6.83
C MET A 10 -3.66 -9.81 -7.96
N LYS A 11 -3.28 -10.79 -8.78
CA LYS A 11 -4.01 -11.20 -10.00
C LYS A 11 -4.30 -10.02 -10.94
N ARG A 12 -3.31 -9.12 -11.11
CA ARG A 12 -3.36 -7.95 -12.00
C ARG A 12 -2.23 -8.01 -13.03
N PRO A 13 -2.34 -7.30 -14.16
CA PRO A 13 -1.21 -7.13 -15.09
C PRO A 13 -0.05 -6.40 -14.41
N GLN A 14 1.21 -6.72 -14.75
CA GLN A 14 2.37 -6.00 -14.20
C GLN A 14 2.33 -4.49 -14.51
N SER A 15 1.75 -4.09 -15.66
CA SER A 15 1.58 -2.68 -16.01
C SER A 15 0.69 -1.91 -15.05
N PHE A 16 -0.22 -2.58 -14.34
CA PHE A 16 -1.00 -1.98 -13.25
C PHE A 16 -0.09 -1.57 -12.09
N VAL A 17 0.80 -2.48 -11.66
CA VAL A 17 1.79 -2.22 -10.60
C VAL A 17 2.76 -1.11 -11.02
N ALA A 18 3.28 -1.18 -12.24
CA ALA A 18 4.22 -0.18 -12.76
C ALA A 18 3.61 1.23 -12.80
N LYS A 19 2.35 1.37 -13.24
CA LYS A 19 1.66 2.67 -13.27
C LYS A 19 1.39 3.25 -11.88
N VAL A 20 1.13 2.38 -10.91
CA VAL A 20 0.90 2.80 -9.52
C VAL A 20 2.21 3.24 -8.88
N GLU A 21 3.28 2.44 -8.99
CA GLU A 21 4.59 2.78 -8.44
C GLU A 21 5.21 4.00 -9.14
N GLY A 22 4.93 4.18 -10.43
CA GLY A 22 5.32 5.36 -11.20
C GLY A 22 4.46 6.61 -10.94
N GLY A 23 3.39 6.50 -10.14
CA GLY A 23 2.49 7.61 -9.80
C GLY A 23 1.53 8.04 -10.92
N GLU A 24 1.53 7.34 -12.06
CA GLU A 24 0.59 7.56 -13.17
C GLU A 24 -0.85 7.13 -12.82
N ARG A 25 -0.99 6.23 -11.85
CA ARG A 25 -2.29 5.72 -11.39
C ARG A 25 -2.40 5.81 -9.86
N ARG A 26 -3.50 6.37 -9.38
CA ARG A 26 -3.85 6.35 -7.95
C ARG A 26 -4.47 5.01 -7.56
N LEU A 27 -4.25 4.61 -6.31
CA LEU A 27 -4.96 3.51 -5.67
C LEU A 27 -6.19 4.04 -4.94
N ASP A 28 -7.30 3.32 -5.05
CA ASP A 28 -8.35 3.46 -4.05
C ASP A 28 -8.00 2.69 -2.76
N VAL A 29 -8.84 2.84 -1.73
CA VAL A 29 -8.58 2.26 -0.40
C VAL A 29 -8.67 0.73 -0.41
N VAL A 30 -9.52 0.14 -1.25
CA VAL A 30 -9.65 -1.32 -1.38
C VAL A 30 -8.41 -1.88 -2.06
N GLU A 31 -7.95 -1.24 -3.15
CA GLU A 31 -6.72 -1.64 -3.84
C GLU A 31 -5.49 -1.48 -2.95
N PHE A 32 -5.44 -0.45 -2.11
CA PHE A 32 -4.39 -0.29 -1.10
C PHE A 32 -4.41 -1.44 -0.08
N ALA A 33 -5.59 -1.84 0.41
CA ALA A 33 -5.71 -2.98 1.32
C ALA A 33 -5.25 -4.29 0.64
N GLU A 34 -5.65 -4.55 -0.60
CA GLU A 34 -5.15 -5.69 -1.40
C GLU A 34 -3.62 -5.67 -1.50
N TRP A 35 -3.03 -4.49 -1.70
CA TRP A 35 -1.57 -4.29 -1.79
C TRP A 35 -0.86 -4.66 -0.49
N THR A 36 -1.39 -4.23 0.66
CA THR A 36 -0.81 -4.52 1.98
C THR A 36 -0.83 -6.02 2.27
N ILE A 37 -1.93 -6.71 1.90
CA ILE A 37 -2.07 -8.17 2.02
C ILE A 37 -1.07 -8.88 1.10
N ALA A 38 -0.95 -8.46 -0.17
CA ALA A 38 -0.03 -9.07 -1.13
C ALA A 38 1.45 -8.90 -0.73
N LEU A 39 1.78 -7.78 -0.09
CA LEU A 39 3.10 -7.49 0.49
C LEU A 39 3.34 -8.21 1.81
N GLY A 40 2.28 -8.60 2.54
CA GLY A 40 2.39 -9.16 3.88
C GLY A 40 2.82 -8.13 4.93
N VAL A 41 2.46 -6.86 4.73
CA VAL A 41 2.79 -5.75 5.63
C VAL A 41 1.54 -5.19 6.27
N HIS A 42 1.67 -4.63 7.48
CA HIS A 42 0.55 -3.96 8.13
C HIS A 42 0.30 -2.62 7.43
N TYR A 43 -0.97 -2.30 7.17
CA TYR A 43 -1.36 -1.07 6.46
C TYR A 43 -0.90 0.21 7.18
N GLY A 44 -0.84 0.18 8.52
CA GLY A 44 -0.36 1.30 9.33
C GLY A 44 1.08 1.68 9.00
N ASP A 45 1.94 0.69 8.76
CA ASP A 45 3.36 0.91 8.46
C ASP A 45 3.56 1.65 7.12
N LEU A 46 2.63 1.46 6.18
CA LEU A 46 2.63 2.14 4.88
C LEU A 46 1.93 3.51 4.92
N LEU A 47 0.87 3.64 5.73
CA LEU A 47 0.10 4.89 5.83
C LEU A 47 0.76 5.93 6.71
N GLU A 48 1.47 5.53 7.77
CA GLU A 48 2.10 6.46 8.72
C GLU A 48 3.00 7.51 8.06
N PRO A 49 3.93 7.14 7.16
CA PRO A 49 4.76 8.14 6.46
C PRO A 49 3.92 9.12 5.64
N VAL A 50 2.82 8.65 5.04
CA VAL A 50 1.91 9.47 4.24
C VAL A 50 1.14 10.43 5.15
N LEU A 51 0.59 9.95 6.28
CA LEU A 51 -0.10 10.78 7.27
C LEU A 51 0.80 11.89 7.83
N ARG A 52 2.06 11.55 8.16
CA ARG A 52 3.06 12.55 8.59
C ARG A 52 3.32 13.61 7.52
N SER A 53 3.38 13.22 6.25
CA SER A 53 3.59 14.17 5.14
C SER A 53 2.44 15.15 4.93
N VAL A 54 1.22 14.82 5.41
CA VAL A 54 0.05 15.71 5.36
C VAL A 54 -0.25 16.37 6.71
N GLY A 55 0.68 16.29 7.68
CA GLY A 55 0.56 16.94 8.98
C GLY A 55 -0.42 16.27 9.95
N ILE A 56 -0.80 15.01 9.69
CA ILE A 56 -1.64 14.22 10.58
C ILE A 56 -0.72 13.35 11.43
N GLU A 57 -0.76 13.53 12.76
CA GLU A 57 -0.12 12.60 13.68
C GLU A 57 -0.95 11.32 13.77
N ALA A 58 -0.34 10.18 13.47
CA ALA A 58 -0.96 8.89 13.72
C ALA A 58 -1.16 8.76 15.23
N ALA A 59 -2.42 8.77 15.67
CA ALA A 59 -2.75 8.49 17.06
C ALA A 59 -2.13 7.14 17.44
N ASP A 60 -1.45 7.11 18.57
CA ASP A 60 -0.70 5.98 19.11
C ASP A 60 -1.56 4.70 19.04
N THR A 61 -1.33 3.88 18.01
CA THR A 61 -2.12 2.66 17.74
C THR A 61 -1.66 1.49 18.61
N THR A 62 -0.89 1.80 19.67
CA THR A 62 -0.33 0.87 20.66
C THR A 62 -1.39 0.13 21.48
N ASN A 63 -2.68 0.44 21.35
CA ASN A 63 -3.72 -0.42 21.93
C ASN A 63 -4.04 -1.62 21.03
N ARG A 64 -3.06 -2.51 20.82
CA ARG A 64 -3.31 -3.91 20.49
C ARG A 64 -3.50 -4.68 21.80
N ALA A 65 -4.74 -4.67 22.29
CA ALA A 65 -5.25 -5.66 23.24
C ALA A 65 -6.10 -6.69 22.49
#